data_AF-A0A502BL86-F1
#
_entry.id   AF-A0A502BL86-F1
#
_cell.length_a   1.000
_cell.length_b   1.000
_cell.length_c   1.000
_cell.angle_alpha   90.00
_cell.angle_beta   90.00
_cell.angle_gamma   90.00
#
_symmetry.space_group_name_H-M   'P 1'
#
loop_
_entity.id
_entity.type
_entity.pdbx_description
1 polymer ?
#
loop_
_entity_poly.entity_id
_entity_poly.type
_entity_poly.pdbx_seq_one_letter_code
_entity_poly.pdbx_strand_id
1 'polypeptide(L)' 'MSDWFTQTGSPHLTSHSVRKGLATDQEHNEATDNMLEAMFGWKDAKTSKIFTRSAERARLARQAIHE' A
#
# COMPACT_ATOMS: atom_id res chain seq x y z
N MET A 1 10.37 -8.16 -17.30
CA MET A 1 10.37 -7.86 -15.84
C MET A 1 10.77 -9.06 -15.01
N SER A 2 10.25 -10.26 -15.28
CA SER A 2 10.65 -11.49 -14.55
C SER A 2 12.16 -11.74 -14.56
N ASP A 3 12.81 -11.62 -15.72
CA ASP A 3 14.25 -11.89 -15.85
C ASP A 3 15.12 -10.92 -15.03
N TRP A 4 14.64 -9.71 -14.78
CA TRP A 4 15.33 -8.74 -13.95
C TRP A 4 15.35 -9.20 -12.48
N PHE A 5 14.23 -9.69 -11.95
CA PHE A 5 14.16 -10.24 -10.59
C PHE A 5 15.04 -11.50 -10.42
N THR A 6 15.15 -12.32 -11.46
CA THR A 6 16.08 -13.46 -11.47
C THR A 6 17.53 -12.98 -11.42
N GLN A 7 17.89 -11.95 -12.20
CA GLN A 7 19.23 -11.36 -12.21
C GLN A 7 19.61 -10.69 -10.89
N THR A 8 18.65 -10.11 -10.15
CA THR A 8 18.88 -9.52 -8.83
C THR A 8 18.86 -10.54 -7.68
N GLY A 9 18.83 -11.84 -7.99
CA GLY A 9 18.82 -12.92 -6.99
C GLY A 9 17.50 -13.05 -6.23
N SER A 10 16.42 -12.42 -6.71
CA SER A 10 15.10 -12.44 -6.09
C SER A 10 14.02 -13.05 -7.01
N PRO A 11 14.20 -14.30 -7.50
CA PRO A 11 13.36 -14.89 -8.55
C PRO A 11 11.90 -15.14 -8.14
N HIS A 12 11.60 -15.10 -6.84
CA HIS A 12 10.24 -15.24 -6.30
C HIS A 12 9.43 -13.94 -6.37
N LEU A 13 10.07 -12.81 -6.71
CA LEU A 13 9.39 -11.53 -6.85
C LEU A 13 8.72 -11.42 -8.22
N THR A 14 7.58 -10.76 -8.23
CA THR A 14 6.78 -10.49 -9.42
C THR A 14 6.39 -9.02 -9.46
N SER A 15 5.95 -8.53 -10.62
CA SER A 15 5.41 -7.17 -10.73
C SER A 15 4.23 -6.95 -9.78
N HIS A 16 3.45 -7.99 -9.46
CA HIS A 16 2.37 -7.92 -8.49
C HIS A 16 2.91 -7.75 -7.06
N SER A 17 3.94 -8.51 -6.66
CA SER A 17 4.52 -8.38 -5.31
C SER A 17 5.20 -7.02 -5.10
N VAL A 18 5.81 -6.45 -6.14
CA VAL A 18 6.36 -5.07 -6.07
C VAL A 18 5.24 -4.05 -5.87
N ARG A 19 4.12 -4.18 -6.57
CA ARG A 19 2.96 -3.31 -6.38
C ARG A 19 2.40 -3.42 -4.95
N LYS A 20 2.33 -4.63 -4.40
CA LYS A 20 1.94 -4.86 -2.99
C LYS A 20 2.91 -4.17 -2.04
N GLY A 21 4.22 -4.31 -2.26
CA GLY A 21 5.24 -3.67 -1.44
C GLY A 21 5.14 -2.15 -1.43
N LEU A 22 4.96 -1.54 -2.61
CA LEU A 22 4.77 -0.09 -2.72
C LEU A 22 3.50 0.39 -2.00
N ALA A 23 2.39 -0.35 -2.11
CA ALA A 23 1.15 0.02 -1.40
C ALA A 23 1.30 -0.04 0.13
N THR A 24 2.08 -1.00 0.65
CA THR A 24 2.41 -1.09 2.08
C THR A 24 3.36 0.02 2.53
N ASP A 25 4.35 0.38 1.72
CA ASP A 25 5.25 1.50 2.02
C ASP A 25 4.50 2.85 2.11
N GLN A 26 3.59 3.09 1.17
CA GLN A 26 2.77 4.30 1.18
C GLN A 26 1.81 4.35 2.37
N GLU A 27 1.30 3.21 2.84
CA GLU A 27 0.48 3.13 4.05
C GLU A 27 1.24 3.56 5.31
N HIS A 28 2.50 3.12 5.45
CA HIS A 28 3.36 3.57 6.56
C HIS A 28 3.60 5.08 6.52
N ASN A 29 3.55 5.68 5.33
CA ASN A 29 3.61 7.13 5.14
C ASN A 29 2.23 7.83 5.27
N GLU A 30 1.27 7.16 5.93
CA GLU A 30 -0.08 7.66 6.22
C GLU A 30 -0.91 7.98 4.96
N ALA A 31 -0.62 7.32 3.83
CA ALA A 31 -1.45 7.44 2.63
C ALA A 31 -2.87 6.90 2.90
N THR A 32 -3.86 7.71 2.56
CA THR A 32 -5.28 7.34 2.69
C THR A 32 -5.76 6.44 1.54
N ASP A 33 -6.93 5.83 1.69
CA ASP A 33 -7.56 4.98 0.66
C ASP A 33 -7.60 5.66 -0.72
N ASN A 34 -8.08 6.90 -0.74
CA ASN A 34 -8.23 7.69 -1.97
C ASN A 34 -6.88 7.99 -2.63
N MET A 35 -5.81 8.17 -1.84
CA MET A 35 -4.46 8.38 -2.36
C MET A 35 -3.93 7.11 -3.04
N LEU A 36 -4.10 5.95 -2.41
CA LEU A 36 -3.72 4.67 -3.01
C LEU A 36 -4.55 4.36 -4.26
N GLU A 37 -5.84 4.63 -4.24
CA GLU A 37 -6.72 4.46 -5.41
C GLU A 37 -6.27 5.31 -6.59
N ALA A 38 -5.93 6.57 -6.36
CA ALA A 38 -5.39 7.46 -7.39
C ALA A 38 -4.01 7.00 -7.90
N MET A 39 -3.11 6.59 -7.01
CA MET A 39 -1.76 6.13 -7.37
C MET A 39 -1.77 4.83 -8.18
N PHE A 40 -2.67 3.88 -7.86
CA PHE A 40 -2.71 2.56 -8.49
C PHE A 40 -3.82 2.40 -9.54
N GLY A 41 -4.66 3.42 -9.74
CA GLY A 41 -5.79 3.37 -10.66
C GLY A 41 -6.87 2.37 -10.24
N TRP A 42 -7.03 2.13 -8.94
CA TRP A 42 -8.09 1.27 -8.43
C TRP A 42 -9.43 1.98 -8.46
N LYS A 43 -10.46 1.30 -8.96
CA LYS A 43 -11.82 1.86 -9.08
C LYS A 43 -12.69 1.64 -7.85
N ASP A 44 -12.28 0.75 -6.95
CA ASP A 44 -13.03 0.38 -5.76
C ASP A 44 -12.10 0.37 -4.54
N ALA A 45 -12.60 0.95 -3.45
CA ALA A 45 -11.92 1.05 -2.18
C ALA A 45 -11.71 -0.29 -1.47
N LYS A 46 -12.32 -1.37 -1.97
CA LYS A 46 -12.11 -2.71 -1.41
C LYS A 46 -10.63 -3.13 -1.42
N THR A 47 -9.85 -2.74 -2.42
CA THR A 47 -8.43 -3.11 -2.51
C THR A 47 -7.53 -2.19 -1.69
N SER A 48 -7.78 -0.88 -1.68
CA SER A 48 -7.03 0.11 -0.89
C SER A 48 -7.17 -0.15 0.62
N LYS A 49 -8.39 -0.44 1.07
CA LYS A 49 -8.71 -0.75 2.48
C LYS A 49 -7.95 -1.95 3.06
N ILE A 50 -7.45 -2.86 2.22
CA ILE A 50 -6.64 -3.99 2.71
C ILE A 50 -5.32 -3.48 3.29
N PHE A 51 -4.79 -2.39 2.75
CA PHE A 51 -3.52 -1.82 3.17
C PHE A 51 -3.71 -0.81 4.28
N THR A 52 -4.58 0.17 4.09
CA THR A 52 -4.71 1.40 4.91
C THR A 52 -5.47 1.22 6.23
N ARG A 53 -6.27 0.14 6.40
CA ARG A 53 -7.18 0.00 7.55
C ARG A 53 -6.47 0.06 8.90
N SER A 54 -5.21 -0.36 8.97
CA SER A 54 -4.43 -0.32 10.21
C SER A 54 -3.94 1.10 10.50
N ALA A 55 -3.22 1.73 9.58
CA ALA A 55 -2.77 3.11 9.71
C ALA A 55 -3.93 4.08 9.94
N GLU A 56 -5.03 3.93 9.20
CA GLU A 56 -6.18 4.83 9.31
C GLU A 56 -6.83 4.73 10.71
N ARG A 57 -6.94 3.51 11.26
CA ARG A 57 -7.44 3.32 12.63
C ARG A 57 -6.52 4.00 13.66
N ALA A 58 -5.21 3.88 13.49
CA ALA A 58 -4.24 4.51 14.39
C ALA A 58 -4.26 6.05 14.26
N ARG A 59 -4.39 6.57 13.04
CA ARG A 59 -4.51 8.00 12.74
C ARG A 59 -5.76 8.59 13.39
N LEU A 60 -6.91 7.97 13.20
CA LEU A 60 -8.18 8.42 13.79
C LEU A 60 -8.14 8.37 15.33
N ALA A 61 -7.56 7.32 15.92
CA ALA A 61 -7.40 7.23 17.38
C ALA A 61 -6.51 8.37 17.93
N ARG A 62 -5.43 8.71 17.22
CA ARG A 62 -4.56 9.85 17.60
C ARG A 62 -5.30 11.19 17.49
N GLN A 63 -6.09 11.39 16.43
CA GLN A 63 -6.89 12.61 16.27
C GLN A 63 -7.93 12.77 17.38
N ALA A 64 -8.64 11.70 17.74
CA ALA A 64 -9.68 11.74 18.76
C ALA A 64 -9.16 12.02 20.20
N ILE A 65 -7.87 11.80 20.47
CA ILE A 65 -7.25 12.07 21.77
C ILE A 65 -6.74 13.53 21.86
N HIS A 66 -6.54 14.18 20.71
CA HIS A 66 -5.95 15.52 20.63
C HIS A 66 -7.00 16.64 20.43
N GLU A 67 -8.30 16.30 20.53
CA GLU A 67 -9.43 17.22 20.69
C GLU A 67 -9.93 17.25 22.14
#